data_AF-A0A9D5NPH9-F1
#
_entry.id   AF-A0A9D5NPH9-F1
#
_cell.length_a   1.000
_cell.length_b   1.000
_cell.length_c   1.000
_cell.angle_alpha   90.00
_cell.angle_beta   90.00
_cell.angle_gamma   90.00
#
_symmetry.space_group_name_H-M   'P 1'
#
loop_
_entity.id
_entity.type
_entity.pdbx_description
1 polymer ?
#
loop_
_entity_poly.entity_id
_entity_poly.type
_entity_poly.pdbx_seq_one_letter_code
_entity_poly.pdbx_strand_id
1 'polypeptide(L)'
;MFKEEYIIDLISGKLNQKGYASIVGSIASMVRLYHWQKNIVVSDNSDPEWSNDDIKELTHQFFEWVIANDKLKYVDKIPQEYLAYYFTQMLVSFVANRIKEEQQKVGISFQKCQELVKEICNENFTEVSYKNRNYIKSPLVSEETLIDDLEDSIKYLTHYPITENTKQFKPIVKLAIDDILMSANGYVLTTILPNAVFQILDQNAFASHVEDSVKFEDLTNSKYDDEINSLMNGVSKVDARLILEYVFQDDEKASLSELAAKYDMPKSTIHKLVSDFKQNIFRCYMPENEEDGIAFLQNLANALDERAK
;
A
#
# COMPACT_ATOMS: atom_id res chain seq x y z
N MET A 1 -4.87 -3.29 -31.82
CA MET A 1 -3.47 -3.60 -32.24
C MET A 1 -2.89 -2.39 -32.94
N PHE A 2 -1.59 -2.15 -32.78
CA PHE A 2 -0.93 -1.02 -33.41
C PHE A 2 -0.90 -1.15 -34.94
N LYS A 3 -1.03 -0.03 -35.64
CA LYS A 3 -0.93 0.02 -37.11
C LYS A 3 0.54 0.25 -37.50
N GLU A 4 1.03 -0.58 -38.41
CA GLU A 4 2.43 -0.57 -38.87
C GLU A 4 2.83 0.80 -39.43
N GLU A 5 1.96 1.42 -40.24
CA GLU A 5 2.18 2.74 -40.84
C GLU A 5 2.54 3.80 -39.79
N TYR A 6 1.83 3.81 -38.65
CA TYR A 6 2.05 4.80 -37.59
C TYR A 6 3.26 4.49 -36.71
N ILE A 7 3.68 3.22 -36.63
CA ILE A 7 4.93 2.87 -35.96
C ILE A 7 6.12 3.30 -36.83
N ILE A 8 6.04 3.15 -38.15
CA ILE A 8 7.08 3.63 -39.09
C ILE A 8 7.17 5.17 -39.03
N ASP A 9 6.03 5.86 -38.97
CA ASP A 9 5.99 7.31 -38.77
C ASP A 9 6.62 7.73 -37.43
N LEU A 10 6.41 6.95 -36.36
CA LEU A 10 7.04 7.18 -35.05
C LEU A 10 8.56 7.02 -35.13
N ILE A 11 9.05 5.93 -35.73
CA ILE A 11 10.50 5.64 -35.86
C ILE A 11 11.20 6.70 -36.72
N SER A 12 10.53 7.18 -37.77
CA SER A 12 11.05 8.22 -38.65
C SER A 12 10.96 9.64 -38.07
N GLY A 13 10.40 9.81 -36.86
CA GLY A 13 10.23 11.10 -36.21
C GLY A 13 9.18 12.01 -36.88
N LYS A 14 8.31 11.45 -37.75
CA LYS A 14 7.28 12.16 -38.51
C LYS A 14 5.86 11.79 -38.07
N LEU A 15 5.70 11.42 -36.81
CA LEU A 15 4.40 11.02 -36.27
C LEU A 15 3.37 12.15 -36.39
N ASN A 16 2.34 11.92 -37.19
CA ASN A 16 1.23 12.85 -37.32
C ASN A 16 0.23 12.68 -36.15
N GLN A 17 -0.62 13.70 -35.92
CA GLN A 17 -1.57 13.71 -34.81
C GLN A 17 -2.58 12.54 -34.87
N LYS A 18 -2.95 12.09 -36.08
CA LYS A 18 -3.84 10.93 -36.28
C LYS A 18 -3.14 9.63 -35.86
N GLY A 19 -1.86 9.49 -36.17
CA GLY A 19 -1.02 8.36 -35.79
C GLY A 19 -0.83 8.30 -34.28
N TYR A 20 -0.52 9.44 -33.65
CA TYR A 20 -0.48 9.54 -32.19
C TYR A 20 -1.81 9.12 -31.54
N ALA A 21 -2.94 9.66 -32.01
CA ALA A 21 -4.26 9.28 -31.50
C ALA A 21 -4.55 7.77 -31.68
N SER A 22 -4.10 7.18 -32.79
CA SER A 22 -4.24 5.73 -33.04
C SER A 22 -3.38 4.89 -32.10
N ILE A 23 -2.18 5.35 -31.73
CA ILE A 23 -1.30 4.68 -30.76
C ILE A 23 -1.91 4.77 -29.36
N VAL A 24 -2.31 5.97 -28.93
CA VAL A 24 -2.99 6.19 -27.63
C VAL A 24 -4.26 5.34 -27.54
N GLY A 25 -5.08 5.30 -28.59
CA GLY A 25 -6.28 4.45 -28.65
C GLY A 25 -5.96 2.96 -28.59
N SER A 26 -4.85 2.53 -29.17
CA SER A 26 -4.40 1.14 -29.07
C SER A 26 -3.96 0.79 -27.65
N ILE A 27 -3.22 1.68 -26.98
CA ILE A 27 -2.82 1.52 -25.57
C ILE A 27 -4.06 1.50 -24.68
N ALA A 28 -5.01 2.42 -24.86
CA ALA A 28 -6.29 2.45 -24.14
C ALA A 28 -7.05 1.11 -24.26
N SER A 29 -7.09 0.54 -25.47
CA SER A 29 -7.74 -0.75 -25.70
C SER A 29 -7.03 -1.90 -24.96
N MET A 30 -5.70 -1.87 -24.88
CA MET A 30 -4.92 -2.89 -24.18
C MET A 30 -5.06 -2.77 -22.66
N VAL A 31 -5.03 -1.55 -22.13
CA VAL A 31 -5.30 -1.27 -20.71
C VAL A 31 -6.63 -1.89 -20.29
N ARG A 32 -7.69 -1.68 -21.09
CA ARG A 32 -9.03 -2.24 -20.83
C ARG A 32 -9.08 -3.76 -20.99
N LEU A 33 -8.41 -4.31 -22.01
CA LEU A 33 -8.40 -5.74 -22.29
C LEU A 33 -7.69 -6.55 -21.20
N TYR A 34 -6.56 -6.02 -20.69
CA TYR A 34 -5.72 -6.70 -19.71
C TYR A 34 -5.98 -6.26 -18.26
N HIS A 35 -6.97 -5.38 -18.03
CA HIS A 35 -7.32 -4.85 -16.71
C HIS A 35 -6.09 -4.33 -15.94
N TRP A 36 -5.22 -3.59 -16.63
CA TRP A 36 -4.03 -3.03 -16.00
C TRP A 36 -4.39 -2.00 -14.92
N GLN A 37 -3.70 -2.09 -13.78
CA GLN A 37 -3.90 -1.18 -12.66
C GLN A 37 -3.26 0.18 -12.91
N LYS A 38 -3.86 1.25 -12.38
CA LYS A 38 -3.41 2.63 -12.63
C LYS A 38 -2.06 2.98 -11.98
N ASN A 39 -1.69 2.27 -10.91
CA ASN A 39 -0.40 2.38 -10.21
C ASN A 39 0.84 2.21 -11.11
N ILE A 40 0.68 1.75 -12.35
CA ILE A 40 1.72 1.70 -13.36
C ILE A 40 2.17 3.10 -13.80
N VAL A 41 1.32 4.11 -13.64
CA VAL A 41 1.59 5.52 -13.99
C VAL A 41 2.19 6.23 -12.76
N VAL A 42 3.25 7.00 -12.99
CA VAL A 42 4.00 7.74 -11.96
C VAL A 42 3.17 8.80 -11.21
N SER A 43 2.03 9.24 -11.72
CA SER A 43 1.18 10.20 -11.02
C SER A 43 0.53 9.58 -9.77
N ASP A 44 0.74 10.21 -8.60
CA ASP A 44 0.17 9.87 -7.29
C ASP A 44 -1.36 10.11 -7.24
N ASN A 45 -2.08 9.47 -8.15
CA ASN A 45 -3.51 9.63 -8.31
C ASN A 45 -4.20 8.37 -7.76
N SER A 46 -4.77 8.49 -6.57
CA SER A 46 -5.44 7.42 -5.83
C SER A 46 -6.76 6.93 -6.46
N ASP A 47 -7.16 7.50 -7.60
CA ASP A 47 -8.38 7.09 -8.30
C ASP A 47 -8.21 5.74 -9.01
N PRO A 48 -9.10 4.76 -8.79
CA PRO A 48 -9.01 3.45 -9.43
C PRO A 48 -9.36 3.45 -10.92
N GLU A 49 -9.99 4.53 -11.43
CA GLU A 49 -10.41 4.64 -12.81
C GLU A 49 -9.37 5.33 -13.71
N TRP A 50 -9.21 4.79 -14.92
CA TRP A 50 -8.35 5.36 -15.96
C TRP A 50 -9.02 6.56 -16.62
N SER A 51 -8.43 7.74 -16.47
CA SER A 51 -8.78 8.92 -17.25
C SER A 51 -8.08 8.93 -18.62
N ASN A 52 -8.56 9.77 -19.53
CA ASN A 52 -7.91 9.96 -20.82
C ASN A 52 -6.50 10.56 -20.70
N ASP A 53 -6.24 11.34 -19.65
CA ASP A 53 -4.94 11.95 -19.43
C ASP A 53 -3.95 10.94 -18.84
N ASP A 54 -4.40 10.02 -17.98
CA ASP A 54 -3.58 8.91 -17.47
C ASP A 54 -3.10 8.00 -18.60
N ILE A 55 -3.96 7.74 -19.60
CA ILE A 55 -3.60 6.93 -20.77
C ILE A 55 -2.54 7.65 -21.64
N LYS A 56 -2.65 8.98 -21.78
CA LYS A 56 -1.62 9.75 -22.49
C LYS A 56 -0.30 9.75 -21.71
N GLU A 57 -0.37 9.89 -20.40
CA GLU A 57 0.81 9.83 -19.53
C GLU A 57 1.51 8.47 -19.64
N LEU A 58 0.77 7.36 -19.53
CA LEU A 58 1.30 6.01 -19.76
C LEU A 58 1.95 5.89 -21.14
N THR A 59 1.33 6.48 -22.17
CA THR A 59 1.87 6.49 -23.53
C THR A 59 3.20 7.25 -23.62
N HIS A 60 3.31 8.40 -22.94
CA HIS A 60 4.54 9.18 -22.90
C HIS A 60 5.65 8.47 -22.14
N GLN A 61 5.35 7.91 -20.96
CA GLN A 61 6.31 7.13 -20.18
C GLN A 61 6.81 5.90 -20.95
N PHE A 62 5.92 5.25 -21.71
CA PHE A 62 6.31 4.18 -22.62
C PHE A 62 7.30 4.67 -23.68
N PHE A 63 7.04 5.81 -24.32
CA PHE A 63 7.97 6.38 -25.31
C PHE A 63 9.32 6.75 -24.70
N GLU A 64 9.33 7.39 -23.53
CA GLU A 64 10.55 7.70 -22.79
C GLU A 64 11.35 6.43 -22.48
N TRP A 65 10.69 5.38 -22.01
CA TRP A 65 11.33 4.09 -21.73
C TRP A 65 11.89 3.42 -22.99
N VAL A 66 11.16 3.49 -24.11
CA VAL A 66 11.61 2.95 -25.41
C VAL A 66 12.87 3.65 -25.89
N ILE A 67 12.94 4.98 -25.73
CA ILE A 67 14.10 5.80 -26.09
C ILE A 67 15.26 5.54 -25.14
N ALA A 68 15.03 5.60 -23.83
CA ALA A 68 16.08 5.43 -22.81
C ALA A 68 16.76 4.06 -22.86
N ASN A 69 16.03 3.01 -23.27
CA ASN A 69 16.57 1.65 -23.36
C ASN A 69 16.98 1.25 -24.78
N ASP A 70 17.08 2.18 -25.73
CA ASP A 70 17.45 1.94 -27.13
C ASP A 70 16.66 0.79 -27.78
N LYS A 71 15.39 0.60 -27.41
CA LYS A 71 14.57 -0.55 -27.87
C LYS A 71 14.31 -0.52 -29.38
N LEU A 72 14.45 0.65 -30.01
CA LEU A 72 14.24 0.84 -31.44
C LEU A 72 15.49 0.57 -32.31
N LYS A 73 16.67 0.33 -31.71
CA LYS A 73 17.96 0.24 -32.41
C LYS A 73 18.04 -0.86 -33.48
N TYR A 74 17.27 -1.93 -33.35
CA TYR A 74 17.26 -3.07 -34.28
C TYR A 74 15.92 -3.24 -35.00
N VAL A 75 15.04 -2.24 -34.96
CA VAL A 75 13.70 -2.37 -35.55
C VAL A 75 13.77 -2.50 -37.08
N ASP A 76 14.80 -1.93 -37.72
CA ASP A 76 15.03 -2.09 -39.16
C ASP A 76 15.33 -3.54 -39.59
N LYS A 77 15.69 -4.41 -38.65
CA LYS A 77 15.92 -5.85 -38.91
C LYS A 77 14.64 -6.68 -38.81
N ILE A 78 13.54 -6.10 -38.36
CA ILE A 78 12.27 -6.78 -38.14
C ILE A 78 11.45 -6.71 -39.43
N PRO A 79 10.93 -7.84 -39.94
CA PRO A 79 10.02 -7.80 -41.09
C PRO A 79 8.77 -7.00 -40.74
N GLN A 80 8.28 -6.21 -41.70
CA GLN A 80 7.20 -5.24 -41.49
C GLN A 80 5.93 -5.86 -40.88
N GLU A 81 5.58 -7.08 -41.30
CA GLU A 81 4.42 -7.85 -40.82
C GLU A 81 4.47 -8.17 -39.31
N TYR A 82 5.67 -8.22 -38.72
CA TYR A 82 5.84 -8.50 -37.28
C TYR A 82 6.01 -7.24 -36.44
N LEU A 83 6.10 -6.08 -37.06
CA LEU A 83 6.44 -4.82 -36.39
C LEU A 83 5.38 -4.43 -35.36
N ALA A 84 4.10 -4.61 -35.68
CA ALA A 84 2.99 -4.39 -34.74
C ALA A 84 3.02 -5.36 -33.55
N TYR A 85 3.40 -6.62 -33.77
CA TYR A 85 3.54 -7.61 -32.71
C TYR A 85 4.69 -7.27 -31.77
N TYR A 86 5.88 -6.96 -32.31
CA TYR A 86 7.03 -6.55 -31.51
C TYR A 86 6.75 -5.29 -30.69
N PHE A 87 6.10 -4.30 -31.29
CA PHE A 87 5.73 -3.07 -30.57
C PHE A 87 4.76 -3.33 -29.43
N THR A 88 3.82 -4.27 -29.62
CA THR A 88 2.93 -4.74 -28.56
C THR A 88 3.71 -5.44 -27.45
N GLN A 89 4.65 -6.32 -27.78
CA GLN A 89 5.51 -7.01 -26.80
C GLN A 89 6.37 -6.03 -26.00
N MET A 90 6.87 -4.95 -26.64
CA MET A 90 7.59 -3.89 -25.95
C MET A 90 6.72 -3.19 -24.90
N LEU A 91 5.47 -2.86 -25.23
CA LEU A 91 4.53 -2.27 -24.28
C LEU A 91 4.23 -3.20 -23.11
N VAL A 92 3.97 -4.48 -23.38
CA VAL A 92 3.72 -5.48 -22.34
C VAL A 92 4.94 -5.62 -21.42
N SER A 93 6.15 -5.63 -21.99
CA SER A 93 7.39 -5.67 -21.20
C SER A 93 7.59 -4.41 -20.36
N PHE A 94 7.25 -3.22 -20.89
CA PHE A 94 7.29 -1.97 -20.13
C PHE A 94 6.36 -2.03 -18.92
N VAL A 95 5.10 -2.41 -19.15
CA VAL A 95 4.10 -2.54 -18.09
C VAL A 95 4.52 -3.58 -17.04
N ALA A 96 5.03 -4.74 -17.47
CA ALA A 96 5.50 -5.76 -16.54
C ALA A 96 6.66 -5.27 -15.67
N ASN A 97 7.59 -4.49 -16.23
CA ASN A 97 8.69 -3.89 -15.46
C ASN A 97 8.17 -2.86 -14.45
N ARG A 98 7.20 -2.02 -14.84
CA ARG A 98 6.59 -1.04 -13.93
C ARG A 98 5.80 -1.69 -12.80
N ILE A 99 4.98 -2.69 -13.10
CA ILE A 99 4.26 -3.48 -12.07
C ILE A 99 5.28 -4.10 -11.11
N LYS A 100 6.40 -4.61 -11.63
CA LYS A 100 7.45 -5.18 -10.81
C LYS A 100 8.12 -4.12 -9.94
N GLU A 101 8.45 -2.95 -10.46
CA GLU A 101 9.02 -1.84 -9.69
C GLU A 101 8.08 -1.40 -8.56
N GLU A 102 6.78 -1.28 -8.83
CA GLU A 102 5.78 -0.93 -7.81
C GLU A 102 5.56 -2.03 -6.78
N GLN A 103 5.50 -3.30 -7.20
CA GLN A 103 5.47 -4.43 -6.26
C GLN A 103 6.75 -4.50 -5.41
N GLN A 104 7.89 -4.08 -5.96
CA GLN A 104 9.13 -3.95 -5.21
C GLN A 104 9.14 -2.75 -4.25
N LYS A 105 8.25 -1.77 -4.40
CA LYS A 105 8.12 -0.65 -3.44
C LYS A 105 7.11 -0.94 -2.33
N VAL A 106 6.03 -1.64 -2.64
CA VAL A 106 4.86 -1.83 -1.74
C VAL A 106 4.94 -3.14 -0.94
N GLY A 107 5.86 -4.06 -1.28
CA GLY A 107 5.96 -5.37 -0.62
C GLY A 107 4.82 -6.33 -1.01
N ILE A 108 4.58 -7.36 -0.20
CA ILE A 108 3.48 -8.31 -0.41
C ILE A 108 2.24 -7.86 0.37
N SER A 109 1.14 -7.60 -0.35
CA SER A 109 -0.14 -7.29 0.30
C SER A 109 -0.73 -8.52 1.00
N PHE A 110 -1.50 -8.29 2.07
CA PHE A 110 -2.18 -9.36 2.79
C PHE A 110 -3.10 -10.21 1.89
N GLN A 111 -3.84 -9.56 0.98
CA GLN A 111 -4.68 -10.26 0.00
C GLN A 111 -3.87 -11.19 -0.90
N LYS A 112 -2.69 -10.73 -1.36
CA LYS A 112 -1.82 -11.56 -2.19
C LYS A 112 -1.18 -12.70 -1.41
N CYS A 113 -0.83 -12.47 -0.15
CA CYS A 113 -0.41 -13.52 0.77
C CYS A 113 -1.50 -14.60 0.90
N GLN A 114 -2.76 -14.19 1.12
CA GLN A 114 -3.87 -15.12 1.24
C GLN A 114 -4.11 -15.95 -0.03
N GLU A 115 -4.00 -15.35 -1.21
CA GLU A 115 -4.07 -16.09 -2.48
C GLU A 115 -2.94 -17.11 -2.61
N LEU A 116 -1.70 -16.70 -2.35
CA LEU A 116 -0.53 -17.58 -2.45
C LEU A 116 -0.58 -18.73 -1.45
N VAL A 117 -1.01 -18.46 -0.22
CA VAL A 117 -1.21 -19.50 0.79
C VAL A 117 -2.24 -20.51 0.29
N LYS A 118 -3.41 -20.07 -0.20
CA LYS A 118 -4.43 -20.99 -0.76
C LYS A 118 -3.89 -21.80 -1.94
N GLU A 119 -3.17 -21.18 -2.86
CA GLU A 119 -2.56 -21.85 -4.01
C GLU A 119 -1.56 -22.93 -3.57
N ILE A 120 -0.64 -22.58 -2.66
CA ILE A 120 0.38 -23.50 -2.13
C ILE A 120 -0.26 -24.64 -1.34
N CYS A 121 -1.32 -24.35 -0.57
CA CYS A 121 -2.09 -25.33 0.19
C CYS A 121 -2.73 -26.38 -0.73
N ASN A 122 -3.40 -25.92 -1.80
CA ASN A 122 -4.01 -26.80 -2.80
C ASN A 122 -2.99 -27.65 -3.57
N GLU A 123 -1.80 -27.09 -3.82
CA GLU A 123 -0.76 -27.78 -4.60
C GLU A 123 0.04 -28.81 -3.79
N ASN A 124 0.32 -28.52 -2.51
CA ASN A 124 1.36 -29.25 -1.75
C ASN A 124 0.84 -30.00 -0.52
N PHE A 125 -0.40 -29.75 -0.09
CA PHE A 125 -0.91 -30.30 1.17
C PHE A 125 -2.29 -30.95 1.01
N THR A 126 -2.58 -31.90 1.89
CA THR A 126 -3.90 -32.56 1.93
C THR A 126 -4.81 -31.80 2.88
N GLU A 127 -5.90 -31.24 2.36
CA GLU A 127 -6.97 -30.67 3.18
C GLU A 127 -7.82 -31.78 3.80
N VAL A 128 -8.07 -31.66 5.11
CA VAL A 128 -9.01 -32.51 5.84
C VAL A 128 -10.13 -31.63 6.38
N SER A 129 -11.36 -31.89 5.93
CA SER A 129 -12.54 -31.19 6.44
C SER A 129 -13.06 -31.90 7.70
N TYR A 130 -13.04 -31.20 8.83
CA TYR A 130 -13.62 -31.68 10.08
C TYR A 130 -14.60 -30.63 10.64
N LYS A 131 -15.84 -31.04 10.94
CA LYS A 131 -16.92 -30.18 11.46
C LYS A 131 -17.09 -28.86 10.68
N ASN A 132 -17.15 -28.94 9.35
CA ASN A 132 -17.36 -27.79 8.46
C ASN A 132 -16.22 -26.74 8.46
N ARG A 133 -15.03 -27.14 8.93
CA ARG A 133 -13.78 -26.35 8.88
C ARG A 133 -12.70 -27.15 8.16
N ASN A 134 -11.88 -26.46 7.38
CA ASN A 134 -10.79 -27.08 6.63
C ASN A 134 -9.49 -26.93 7.40
N TYR A 135 -8.78 -28.06 7.56
CA TYR A 135 -7.49 -28.10 8.22
C TYR A 135 -6.43 -28.64 7.25
N ILE A 136 -5.21 -28.16 7.43
CA ILE A 136 -4.05 -28.54 6.63
C ILE A 136 -3.01 -29.15 7.56
N LYS A 137 -2.36 -30.20 7.08
CA LYS A 137 -1.29 -30.90 7.79
C LYS A 137 -0.09 -31.07 6.87
N SER A 138 1.10 -30.91 7.45
CA SER A 138 2.34 -31.25 6.75
C SER A 138 2.50 -32.78 6.68
N PRO A 139 2.96 -33.33 5.54
CA PRO A 139 3.15 -34.77 5.36
C PRO A 139 4.18 -35.39 6.32
N LEU A 140 4.97 -34.58 7.01
CA LEU A 140 6.03 -35.02 7.92
C LEU A 140 5.59 -35.09 9.40
N VAL A 141 4.41 -34.57 9.74
CA VAL A 141 3.90 -34.53 11.13
C VAL A 141 3.11 -35.81 11.44
N SER A 142 3.35 -36.42 12.60
CA SER A 142 2.68 -37.67 13.00
C SER A 142 1.45 -37.44 13.88
N GLU A 143 1.35 -36.31 14.57
CA GLU A 143 0.26 -36.01 15.50
C GLU A 143 -1.05 -35.60 14.77
N GLU A 144 -2.19 -35.92 15.39
CA GLU A 144 -3.55 -35.67 14.86
C GLU A 144 -4.30 -34.57 15.63
N THR A 145 -3.57 -33.74 16.36
CA THR A 145 -4.12 -32.62 17.15
C THR A 145 -4.71 -31.54 16.23
N LEU A 146 -5.88 -31.03 16.57
CA LEU A 146 -6.52 -29.91 15.87
C LEU A 146 -6.07 -28.60 16.54
N ILE A 147 -5.53 -27.68 15.75
CA ILE A 147 -4.94 -26.43 16.22
C ILE A 147 -5.71 -25.26 15.64
N ASP A 148 -6.43 -24.58 16.53
CA ASP A 148 -7.26 -23.41 16.25
C ASP A 148 -6.56 -22.09 16.61
N ASP A 149 -5.36 -22.12 17.19
CA ASP A 149 -4.56 -20.94 17.52
C ASP A 149 -3.07 -21.23 17.31
N LEU A 150 -2.37 -20.30 16.65
CA LEU A 150 -0.96 -20.43 16.28
C LEU A 150 -0.05 -19.42 17.00
N GLU A 151 -0.57 -18.54 17.87
CA GLU A 151 0.23 -17.47 18.51
C GLU A 151 1.48 -18.00 19.22
N ASP A 152 1.36 -19.07 20.00
CA ASP A 152 2.48 -19.69 20.72
C ASP A 152 3.50 -20.36 19.79
N SER A 153 3.06 -20.82 18.61
CA SER A 153 3.93 -21.45 17.61
C SER A 153 4.70 -20.41 16.80
N ILE A 154 4.09 -19.24 16.56
CA ILE A 154 4.68 -18.15 15.75
C ILE A 154 5.75 -17.39 16.54
N LYS A 155 5.59 -17.25 17.86
CA LYS A 155 6.44 -16.42 18.73
C LYS A 155 7.94 -16.74 18.65
N TYR A 156 8.29 -17.99 18.34
CA TYR A 156 9.68 -18.45 18.28
C TYR A 156 10.18 -18.73 16.86
N LEU A 157 9.34 -18.51 15.83
CA LEU A 157 9.74 -18.71 14.45
C LEU A 157 10.60 -17.56 13.94
N THR A 158 11.58 -17.90 13.12
CA THR A 158 12.44 -16.92 12.47
C THR A 158 11.63 -16.13 11.45
N HIS A 159 11.69 -14.81 11.54
CA HIS A 159 11.03 -13.96 10.56
C HIS A 159 11.79 -14.01 9.23
N TYR A 160 11.04 -14.06 8.14
CA TYR A 160 11.56 -14.14 6.78
C TYR A 160 11.66 -12.73 6.18
N PRO A 161 12.87 -12.15 6.04
CA PRO A 161 13.02 -10.81 5.50
C PRO A 161 12.66 -10.79 4.01
N ILE A 162 11.69 -9.96 3.65
CA ILE A 162 11.38 -9.60 2.27
C ILE A 162 12.06 -8.27 1.98
N THR A 163 12.89 -8.24 0.94
CA THR A 163 13.58 -7.02 0.47
C THR A 163 13.22 -6.75 -0.98
N GLU A 164 13.51 -5.54 -1.48
CA GLU A 164 13.30 -5.13 -2.87
C GLU A 164 13.92 -6.10 -3.91
N ASN A 165 14.95 -6.85 -3.50
CA ASN A 165 15.66 -7.83 -4.33
C ASN A 165 14.94 -9.19 -4.44
N THR A 166 13.89 -9.43 -3.66
CA THR A 166 13.14 -10.68 -3.66
C THR A 166 12.33 -10.82 -4.95
N LYS A 167 12.78 -11.67 -5.88
CA LYS A 167 12.14 -11.85 -7.20
C LYS A 167 10.88 -12.71 -7.20
N GLN A 168 10.73 -13.60 -6.23
CA GLN A 168 9.61 -14.55 -6.17
C GLN A 168 9.16 -14.73 -4.71
N PHE A 169 7.90 -14.42 -4.44
CA PHE A 169 7.32 -14.57 -3.10
C PHE A 169 6.85 -16.01 -2.82
N LYS A 170 6.39 -16.75 -3.84
CA LYS A 170 5.85 -18.12 -3.70
C LYS A 170 6.79 -19.09 -2.96
N PRO A 171 8.11 -19.15 -3.24
CA PRO A 171 9.03 -20.03 -2.51
C PRO A 171 9.21 -19.65 -1.03
N ILE A 172 9.22 -18.35 -0.72
CA ILE A 172 9.38 -17.86 0.66
C ILE A 172 8.12 -18.13 1.47
N VAL A 173 6.95 -17.86 0.89
CA VAL A 173 5.65 -18.19 1.48
C VAL A 173 5.54 -19.70 1.72
N LYS A 174 6.05 -20.54 0.82
CA LYS A 174 6.08 -22.00 1.01
C LYS A 174 6.94 -22.42 2.20
N LEU A 175 8.16 -21.87 2.32
CA LEU A 175 9.03 -22.15 3.47
C LEU A 175 8.40 -21.70 4.79
N ALA A 176 7.76 -20.53 4.80
CA ALA A 176 7.03 -20.05 5.97
C ALA A 176 5.88 -20.98 6.37
N ILE A 177 5.10 -21.47 5.40
CA ILE A 177 4.04 -22.45 5.66
C ILE A 177 4.62 -23.75 6.23
N ASP A 178 5.69 -24.28 5.62
CA ASP A 178 6.32 -25.51 6.08
C ASP A 178 6.82 -25.39 7.53
N ASP A 179 7.47 -24.27 7.88
CA ASP A 179 7.97 -24.02 9.24
C ASP A 179 6.84 -23.83 10.27
N ILE A 180 5.77 -23.13 9.90
CA ILE A 180 4.59 -22.99 10.77
C ILE A 180 3.95 -24.36 11.03
N LEU A 181 3.78 -25.17 9.99
CA LEU A 181 3.20 -26.50 10.12
C LEU A 181 4.11 -27.46 10.91
N MET A 182 5.43 -27.34 10.75
CA MET A 182 6.41 -28.09 11.57
C MET A 182 6.35 -27.67 13.04
N SER A 183 6.26 -26.37 13.33
CA SER A 183 6.20 -25.86 14.70
C SER A 183 4.86 -26.16 15.37
N ALA A 184 3.75 -26.12 14.63
CA ALA A 184 2.44 -26.42 15.17
C ALA A 184 2.29 -27.91 15.52
N ASN A 185 2.99 -28.80 14.80
CA ASN A 185 2.94 -30.25 15.04
C ASN A 185 1.50 -30.80 15.09
N GLY A 186 0.63 -30.37 14.18
CA GLY A 186 -0.77 -30.80 14.11
C GLY A 186 -1.51 -30.30 12.86
N TYR A 187 -2.83 -30.48 12.85
CA TYR A 187 -3.75 -29.97 11.83
C TYR A 187 -4.06 -28.50 12.09
N VAL A 188 -3.63 -27.62 11.18
CA VAL A 188 -3.80 -26.18 11.31
C VAL A 188 -4.99 -25.70 10.50
N LEU A 189 -5.78 -24.81 11.08
CA LEU A 189 -6.95 -24.22 10.41
C LEU A 189 -6.53 -23.32 9.22
N THR A 190 -7.08 -23.59 8.04
CA THR A 190 -6.74 -22.87 6.79
C THR A 190 -7.03 -21.37 6.85
N THR A 191 -7.95 -20.92 7.70
CA THR A 191 -8.29 -19.49 7.83
C THR A 191 -7.28 -18.69 8.64
N ILE A 192 -6.50 -19.34 9.52
CA ILE A 192 -5.54 -18.70 10.41
C ILE A 192 -4.14 -18.68 9.79
N LEU A 193 -3.84 -19.67 8.94
CA LEU A 193 -2.57 -19.81 8.27
C LEU A 193 -2.11 -18.56 7.49
N PRO A 194 -2.97 -17.84 6.74
CA PRO A 194 -2.57 -16.60 6.05
C PRO A 194 -2.10 -15.50 7.01
N ASN A 195 -2.76 -15.36 8.17
CA ASN A 195 -2.37 -14.37 9.18
C ASN A 195 -1.02 -14.71 9.79
N ALA A 196 -0.83 -16.00 10.14
CA ALA A 196 0.41 -16.51 10.70
C ALA A 196 1.60 -16.33 9.74
N VAL A 197 1.40 -16.67 8.46
CA VAL A 197 2.42 -16.48 7.42
C VAL A 197 2.74 -15.00 7.27
N PHE A 198 1.73 -14.13 7.21
CA PHE A 198 1.94 -12.69 7.05
C PHE A 198 2.74 -12.07 8.19
N GLN A 199 2.52 -12.49 9.44
CA GLN A 199 3.27 -12.02 10.61
C GLN A 199 4.75 -12.41 10.59
N ILE A 200 5.07 -13.60 10.06
CA ILE A 200 6.46 -14.09 9.99
C ILE A 200 7.22 -13.42 8.83
N LEU A 201 6.53 -12.91 7.81
CA LEU A 201 7.16 -12.16 6.73
C LEU A 201 7.57 -10.77 7.23
N ASP A 202 8.87 -10.56 7.42
CA ASP A 202 9.43 -9.26 7.81
C ASP A 202 9.50 -8.35 6.58
N GLN A 203 8.61 -7.35 6.55
CA GLN A 203 8.48 -6.37 5.47
C GLN A 203 9.03 -4.99 5.86
N ASN A 204 9.85 -4.89 6.92
CA ASN A 204 10.41 -3.61 7.40
C ASN A 204 11.21 -2.85 6.33
N ALA A 205 11.71 -3.53 5.30
CA ALA A 205 12.39 -2.90 4.16
C ALA A 205 11.48 -2.01 3.30
N PHE A 206 10.15 -2.15 3.39
CA PHE A 206 9.17 -1.39 2.60
C PHE A 206 8.41 -0.35 3.43
N ALA A 207 8.78 -0.16 4.71
CA ALA A 207 8.05 0.68 5.67
C ALA A 207 8.10 2.20 5.39
N SER A 208 8.59 2.65 4.24
CA SER A 208 8.66 4.06 3.86
C SER A 208 7.49 4.56 2.99
N HIS A 209 6.52 3.70 2.65
CA HIS A 209 5.31 4.12 1.92
C HIS A 209 4.03 3.54 2.54
N VAL A 210 3.86 3.71 3.85
CA VAL A 210 2.51 3.80 4.41
C VAL A 210 2.10 5.26 4.28
N GLU A 211 1.77 5.69 3.06
CA GLU A 211 0.92 6.87 2.91
C GLU A 211 -0.45 6.52 3.44
N ASP A 212 -1.00 7.46 4.22
CA ASP A 212 -2.31 7.44 4.85
C ASP A 212 -3.43 7.11 3.84
N SER A 213 -3.69 5.83 3.66
CA SER A 213 -4.94 5.38 3.06
C SER A 213 -5.52 4.22 3.86
N VAL A 214 -5.64 4.40 5.17
CA VAL A 214 -6.71 3.71 5.88
C VAL A 214 -7.94 4.59 5.83
N LYS A 215 -8.78 4.37 4.82
CA LYS A 215 -10.21 4.64 4.97
C LYS A 215 -10.72 3.66 6.02
N PHE A 216 -10.54 3.99 7.29
CA PHE A 216 -11.28 3.33 8.36
C PHE A 216 -12.74 3.75 8.21
N GLU A 217 -13.60 2.74 8.16
CA GLU A 217 -15.04 2.89 8.26
C GLU A 217 -15.37 3.87 9.39
N ASP A 218 -16.41 4.70 9.17
CA ASP A 218 -17.05 5.56 10.16
C ASP A 218 -17.42 4.76 11.43
N LEU A 219 -16.43 4.51 12.28
CA LEU A 219 -16.62 4.15 13.66
C LEU A 219 -16.72 5.47 14.39
N THR A 220 -17.95 5.97 14.45
CA THR A 220 -18.44 6.86 15.51
C THR A 220 -18.20 6.16 16.85
N ASN A 221 -16.94 6.11 17.29
CA ASN A 221 -16.52 5.47 18.51
C ASN A 221 -16.78 6.43 19.66
N SER A 222 -17.95 6.30 20.27
CA SER A 222 -18.36 6.95 21.51
C SER A 222 -17.49 6.62 22.74
N LYS A 223 -16.32 5.98 22.53
CA LYS A 223 -15.40 5.53 23.59
C LYS A 223 -14.60 6.70 24.18
N TYR A 224 -14.35 7.76 23.40
CA TYR A 224 -13.46 8.86 23.79
C TYR A 224 -14.19 10.20 24.00
N ASP A 225 -15.49 10.24 23.74
CA ASP A 225 -16.27 11.48 23.72
C ASP A 225 -16.28 12.18 25.08
N ASP A 226 -16.32 11.44 26.18
CA ASP A 226 -16.35 12.02 27.53
C ASP A 226 -15.00 12.66 27.90
N GLU A 227 -13.89 12.01 27.57
CA GLU A 227 -12.53 12.49 27.78
C GLU A 227 -12.19 13.66 26.87
N ILE A 228 -12.60 13.59 25.59
CA ILE A 228 -12.42 14.67 24.62
C ILE A 228 -13.27 15.88 25.03
N ASN A 229 -14.53 15.69 25.43
CA ASN A 229 -15.37 16.80 25.92
C ASN A 229 -14.80 17.46 27.18
N SER A 230 -14.18 16.68 28.08
CA SER A 230 -13.47 17.20 29.25
C SER A 230 -12.23 18.02 28.87
N LEU A 231 -11.44 17.55 27.91
CA LEU A 231 -10.27 18.28 27.38
C LEU A 231 -10.66 19.55 26.63
N MET A 232 -11.82 19.53 26.00
CA MET A 232 -12.34 20.65 25.23
C MET A 232 -13.00 21.69 26.14
N ASN A 233 -13.48 21.33 27.33
CA ASN A 233 -14.04 22.26 28.32
C ASN A 233 -12.97 23.24 28.84
N GLY A 234 -12.93 24.44 28.24
CA GLY A 234 -12.01 25.52 28.60
C GLY A 234 -11.13 26.00 27.47
N VAL A 235 -11.11 25.31 26.33
CA VAL A 235 -10.34 25.72 25.14
C VAL A 235 -11.15 26.73 24.32
N SER A 236 -10.60 27.92 24.09
CA SER A 236 -11.25 28.90 23.21
C SER A 236 -11.05 28.54 21.73
N LYS A 237 -11.87 29.13 20.85
CA LYS A 237 -11.77 28.92 19.40
C LYS A 237 -10.40 29.32 18.82
N VAL A 238 -9.77 30.34 19.40
CA VAL A 238 -8.44 30.81 18.99
C VAL A 238 -7.36 29.84 19.49
N ASP A 239 -7.52 29.32 20.70
CA ASP A 239 -6.59 28.35 21.29
C ASP A 239 -6.65 27.00 20.57
N ALA A 240 -7.84 26.55 20.16
CA ALA A 240 -8.02 25.31 19.40
C ALA A 240 -7.28 25.36 18.05
N ARG A 241 -7.38 26.48 17.32
CA ARG A 241 -6.63 26.70 16.06
C ARG A 241 -5.13 26.69 16.28
N LEU A 242 -4.66 27.34 17.34
CA LEU A 242 -3.24 27.38 17.67
C LEU A 242 -2.69 25.98 18.00
N ILE A 243 -3.45 25.20 18.78
CA ILE A 243 -3.07 23.85 19.18
C ILE A 243 -3.02 22.92 17.96
N LEU A 244 -3.98 23.01 17.05
CA LEU A 244 -3.96 22.26 15.79
C LEU A 244 -2.72 22.56 14.96
N GLU A 245 -2.45 23.84 14.72
CA GLU A 245 -1.31 24.27 13.90
C GLU A 245 0.05 23.91 14.52
N TYR A 246 0.15 23.82 15.85
CA TYR A 246 1.42 23.53 16.52
C TYR A 246 1.63 22.05 16.88
N VAL A 247 0.55 21.31 17.17
CA VAL A 247 0.63 19.93 17.72
C VAL A 247 0.29 18.88 16.67
N PHE A 248 -0.55 19.20 15.67
CA PHE A 248 -1.14 18.21 14.75
C PHE A 248 -0.90 18.48 13.26
N GLN A 249 -0.12 19.51 12.88
CA GLN A 249 0.33 19.67 11.49
C GLN A 249 1.67 18.95 11.27
N ASP A 250 1.69 18.06 10.29
CA ASP A 250 2.87 17.25 9.91
C ASP A 250 3.79 17.94 8.89
N ASP A 251 3.33 19.01 8.24
CA ASP A 251 4.10 19.76 7.26
C ASP A 251 4.53 21.13 7.80
N GLU A 252 5.85 21.27 7.95
CA GLU A 252 6.58 22.43 8.47
C GLU A 252 6.42 22.66 9.98
N LYS A 253 7.51 22.51 10.73
CA LYS A 253 7.61 22.86 12.16
C LYS A 253 7.35 24.37 12.35
N ALA A 254 6.08 24.78 12.40
CA ALA A 254 5.68 26.17 12.64
C ALA A 254 6.40 26.68 13.88
N SER A 255 7.26 27.69 13.71
CA SER A 255 8.06 28.15 14.82
C SER A 255 7.15 28.87 15.83
N LEU A 256 7.36 28.67 17.13
CA LEU A 256 6.60 29.38 18.18
C LEU A 256 6.67 30.93 18.02
N SER A 257 7.66 31.42 17.26
CA SER A 257 7.81 32.83 16.91
C SER A 257 6.86 33.27 15.79
N GLU A 258 6.61 32.42 14.79
CA GLU A 258 5.63 32.66 13.72
C GLU A 258 4.19 32.62 14.25
N LEU A 259 3.89 31.66 15.14
CA LEU A 259 2.57 31.57 15.79
C LEU A 259 2.32 32.78 16.73
N ALA A 260 3.35 33.24 17.44
CA ALA A 260 3.27 34.46 18.25
C ALA A 260 2.92 35.70 17.42
N ALA A 261 3.52 35.83 16.24
CA ALA A 261 3.24 36.93 15.31
C ALA A 261 1.85 36.81 14.67
N LYS A 262 1.40 35.59 14.34
CA LYS A 262 0.12 35.32 13.68
C LYS A 262 -1.10 35.54 14.59
N TYR A 263 -0.97 35.21 15.87
CA TYR A 263 -2.06 35.30 16.85
C TYR A 263 -1.94 36.52 17.78
N ASP A 264 -0.96 37.41 17.56
CA ASP A 264 -0.66 38.59 18.40
C ASP A 264 -0.55 38.24 19.90
N MET A 265 0.15 37.14 20.20
CA MET A 265 0.30 36.62 21.57
C MET A 265 1.78 36.48 21.96
N PRO A 266 2.15 36.77 23.22
CA PRO A 266 3.51 36.54 23.68
C PRO A 266 3.91 35.07 23.57
N LYS A 267 5.12 34.82 23.08
CA LYS A 267 5.69 33.46 22.93
C LYS A 267 5.63 32.63 24.22
N SER A 268 5.80 33.27 25.38
CA SER A 268 5.67 32.63 26.70
C SER A 268 4.26 32.14 27.00
N THR A 269 3.24 32.87 26.54
CA THR A 269 1.82 32.51 26.71
C THR A 269 1.45 31.32 25.85
N ILE A 270 1.91 31.30 24.59
CA ILE A 270 1.72 30.18 23.66
C ILE A 270 2.40 28.92 24.19
N HIS A 271 3.66 29.03 24.64
CA HIS A 271 4.38 27.90 25.20
C HIS A 271 3.68 27.34 26.44
N LYS A 272 3.18 28.21 27.33
CA LYS A 272 2.42 27.80 28.51
C LYS A 272 1.13 27.09 28.11
N LEU A 273 0.38 27.64 27.15
CA LEU A 273 -0.89 27.07 26.68
C LEU A 273 -0.70 25.67 26.08
N VAL A 274 0.30 25.49 25.21
CA VAL A 274 0.60 24.18 24.62
C VAL A 274 1.10 23.19 25.69
N SER A 275 1.94 23.65 26.63
CA SER A 275 2.44 22.80 27.70
C SER A 275 1.32 22.35 28.64
N ASP A 276 0.43 23.27 29.03
CA ASP A 276 -0.72 22.98 29.88
C ASP A 276 -1.68 22.01 29.16
N PHE A 277 -1.89 22.20 27.85
CA PHE A 277 -2.71 21.31 27.03
C PHE A 277 -2.11 19.90 26.92
N LYS A 278 -0.81 19.77 26.64
CA LYS A 278 -0.11 18.48 26.60
C LYS A 278 -0.20 17.76 27.95
N GLN A 279 0.01 18.47 29.05
CA GLN A 279 -0.14 17.89 30.39
C GLN A 279 -1.58 17.43 30.67
N ASN A 280 -2.57 18.15 30.18
CA ASN A 280 -3.97 17.77 30.33
C ASN A 280 -4.29 16.51 29.52
N ILE A 281 -3.77 16.36 28.30
CA ILE A 281 -3.88 15.11 27.51
C ILE A 281 -3.39 13.91 28.32
N PHE A 282 -2.17 13.99 28.87
CA PHE A 282 -1.58 12.92 29.68
C PHE A 282 -2.32 12.63 30.99
N ARG A 283 -3.12 13.58 31.50
CA ARG A 283 -3.92 13.41 32.72
C ARG A 283 -5.31 12.85 32.44
N CYS A 284 -5.88 13.18 31.29
CA CYS A 284 -7.23 12.78 30.92
C CYS A 284 -7.28 11.39 30.31
N TYR A 285 -6.20 10.95 29.63
CA TYR A 285 -6.20 9.68 28.94
C TYR A 285 -4.87 8.93 29.06
N MET A 286 -4.94 7.64 29.38
CA MET A 286 -3.81 6.70 29.30
C MET A 286 -4.17 5.59 28.32
N PRO A 287 -3.46 5.48 27.18
CA PRO A 287 -3.79 4.50 26.16
C PRO A 287 -3.48 3.07 26.60
N GLU A 288 -4.29 2.11 26.19
CA GLU A 288 -4.09 0.68 26.49
C GLU A 288 -3.06 0.04 25.55
N ASN A 289 -3.00 0.50 24.30
CA ASN A 289 -2.03 0.08 23.28
C ASN A 289 -1.72 1.25 22.30
N GLU A 290 -0.77 1.04 21.39
CA GLU A 290 -0.33 2.08 20.44
C GLU A 290 -1.44 2.52 19.49
N GLU A 291 -2.24 1.59 18.97
CA GLU A 291 -3.37 1.86 18.07
C GLU A 291 -4.48 2.67 18.74
N ASP A 292 -4.79 2.39 20.00
CA ASP A 292 -5.76 3.09 20.84
C ASP A 292 -5.31 4.54 21.16
N GLY A 293 -4.00 4.73 21.38
CA GLY A 293 -3.41 6.06 21.52
C GLY A 293 -3.49 6.90 20.24
N ILE A 294 -3.22 6.28 19.09
CA ILE A 294 -3.33 6.96 17.77
C ILE A 294 -4.79 7.34 17.49
N ALA A 295 -5.73 6.41 17.71
CA ALA A 295 -7.16 6.67 17.53
C ALA A 295 -7.68 7.80 18.43
N PHE A 296 -7.21 7.87 19.68
CA PHE A 296 -7.56 8.96 20.60
C PHE A 296 -7.04 10.32 20.11
N LEU A 297 -5.78 10.39 19.67
CA LEU A 297 -5.17 11.63 19.19
C LEU A 297 -5.82 12.13 17.88
N GLN A 298 -6.19 11.23 16.97
CA GLN A 298 -6.90 11.57 15.74
C GLN A 298 -8.31 12.11 16.04
N ASN A 299 -9.05 11.49 16.97
CA ASN A 299 -10.37 11.98 17.38
C ASN A 299 -10.28 13.32 18.12
N LEU A 300 -9.24 13.54 18.93
CA LEU A 300 -8.97 14.83 19.56
C LEU A 300 -8.66 15.92 18.52
N ALA A 301 -7.88 15.61 17.48
CA ALA A 301 -7.60 16.53 16.39
C ALA A 301 -8.88 16.89 15.62
N ASN A 302 -9.75 15.92 15.33
CA ASN A 302 -11.04 16.17 14.68
C ASN A 302 -11.96 17.06 15.53
N ALA A 303 -12.07 16.79 16.83
CA ALA A 303 -12.86 17.61 17.74
C ALA A 303 -12.32 19.05 17.83
N LEU A 304 -10.98 19.22 17.84
CA LEU A 304 -10.35 20.53 17.79
C LEU A 304 -10.68 21.27 16.49
N ASP A 305 -10.71 20.58 15.34
CA ASP A 305 -11.07 21.18 14.05
C ASP A 305 -12.54 21.64 14.04
N GLU A 306 -13.45 20.83 14.59
CA GLU A 306 -14.86 21.22 14.75
C GLU A 306 -15.03 22.47 15.63
N ARG A 307 -14.26 22.57 16.71
CA ARG A 307 -14.31 23.75 17.62
C ARG A 307 -13.58 24.96 17.06
N ALA A 308 -12.61 24.74 16.17
CA ALA A 308 -11.87 25.77 15.47
C ALA A 308 -12.71 26.42 14.34
N LYS A 309 -13.70 25.73 13.77
CA LYS A 309 -14.62 26.27 12.75
C LYS A 309 -15.45 27.44 13.26
#